data_AF-A0A4S8HUX3-F1
#
_entry.id   AF-A0A4S8HUX3-F1
#
_cell.length_a   1.000
_cell.length_b   1.000
_cell.length_c   1.000
_cell.angle_alpha   90.00
_cell.angle_beta   90.00
_cell.angle_gamma   90.00
#
_symmetry.space_group_name_H-M   'P 1'
#
loop_
_entity.id
_entity.type
_entity.pdbx_description
1 polymer ?
#
loop_
_entity_poly.entity_id
_entity_poly.type
_entity_poly.pdbx_seq_one_letter_code
_entity_poly.pdbx_strand_id
1 'polypeptide(L)'
;MTTEKALNVIYEGLLGEQSILVKLRNKEGLDEEKYDLILEAIEVLKEAYKDQEYIPKKLALAFLDVSNYFIFGDEWYPEEEQEKIEDAGHQLVQAVDELLS
;
A
#
# COMPACT_ATOMS: atom_id res chain seq x y z
N MET A 1 -9.06 4.03 13.65
CA MET A 1 -9.89 4.02 12.42
C MET A 1 -10.88 2.85 12.44
N THR A 2 -12.04 2.91 11.75
CA THR A 2 -12.97 1.76 11.65
C THR A 2 -12.57 0.82 10.51
N THR A 3 -13.01 -0.44 10.51
CA THR A 3 -12.72 -1.42 9.42
C THR A 3 -13.19 -0.91 8.05
N GLU A 4 -14.40 -0.37 7.95
CA GLU A 4 -14.91 0.19 6.69
C GLU A 4 -14.06 1.38 6.21
N LYS A 5 -13.66 2.27 7.14
CA LYS A 5 -12.78 3.38 6.81
C LYS A 5 -11.40 2.89 6.37
N ALA A 6 -10.84 1.86 7.02
CA ALA A 6 -9.56 1.26 6.64
C ALA A 6 -9.62 0.62 5.24
N LEU A 7 -10.70 -0.08 4.91
CA LEU A 7 -10.90 -0.62 3.56
C LEU A 7 -10.92 0.49 2.50
N ASN A 8 -11.59 1.60 2.78
CA ASN A 8 -11.62 2.75 1.86
C ASN A 8 -10.26 3.42 1.73
N VAL A 9 -9.51 3.56 2.83
CA VAL A 9 -8.14 4.09 2.81
C VAL A 9 -7.25 3.23 1.91
N ILE A 10 -7.29 1.91 2.04
CA ILE A 10 -6.49 1.01 1.20
C ILE A 10 -6.89 1.13 -0.27
N TYR A 11 -8.20 1.11 -0.54
CA TYR A 11 -8.70 1.19 -1.90
C TYR A 11 -8.29 2.51 -2.59
N GLU A 12 -8.58 3.65 -1.97
CA GLU A 12 -8.21 4.96 -2.53
C GLU A 12 -6.69 5.15 -2.57
N GLY A 13 -5.99 4.65 -1.56
CA GLY A 13 -4.55 4.78 -1.39
C GLY A 13 -3.71 4.02 -2.41
N LEU A 14 -4.18 2.85 -2.84
CA LEU A 14 -3.47 1.99 -3.79
C LEU A 14 -4.09 1.97 -5.19
N LEU A 15 -5.43 1.98 -5.29
CA LEU A 15 -6.17 1.82 -6.56
C LEU A 15 -6.92 3.08 -7.00
N GLY A 16 -7.04 4.08 -6.14
CA GLY A 16 -7.75 5.32 -6.44
C GLY A 16 -7.05 6.19 -7.49
N GLU A 17 -7.77 7.17 -8.01
CA GLU A 17 -7.23 8.11 -9.03
C GLU A 17 -6.08 8.99 -8.49
N GLN A 18 -5.97 9.13 -7.17
CA GLN A 18 -4.94 9.89 -6.47
C GLN A 18 -4.07 8.97 -5.59
N SER A 19 -3.96 7.70 -5.97
CA SER A 19 -3.19 6.70 -5.25
C SER A 19 -1.70 7.03 -5.23
N ILE A 20 -0.98 6.41 -4.30
CA ILE A 20 0.48 6.50 -4.23
C ILE A 20 1.11 6.08 -5.56
N LEU A 21 0.55 5.07 -6.22
CA LEU A 21 1.08 4.57 -7.50
C LEU A 21 0.95 5.59 -8.63
N VAL A 22 -0.17 6.32 -8.66
CA VAL A 22 -0.37 7.38 -9.66
C VAL A 22 0.68 8.47 -9.45
N LYS A 23 0.90 8.90 -8.21
CA LYS A 23 1.92 9.91 -7.87
C LYS A 23 3.33 9.44 -8.23
N LEU A 24 3.67 8.20 -7.87
CA LEU A 24 4.97 7.62 -8.20
C LEU A 24 5.19 7.53 -9.71
N ARG A 25 4.15 7.21 -10.49
CA ARG A 25 4.22 7.17 -11.96
C ARG A 25 4.26 8.55 -12.63
N ASN A 26 3.73 9.56 -11.95
CA ASN A 26 3.83 10.96 -12.38
C ASN A 26 5.15 11.63 -11.99
N LYS A 27 6.08 10.90 -11.33
CA LYS A 27 7.35 11.44 -10.81
C LYS A 27 7.16 12.49 -9.71
N GLU A 28 6.11 12.36 -8.92
CA GLU A 28 5.81 13.26 -7.79
C GLU A 28 6.48 12.82 -6.48
N GLY A 29 7.14 11.65 -6.47
CA GLY A 29 7.74 11.06 -5.26
C GLY A 29 6.74 10.28 -4.41
N LEU A 30 7.22 9.76 -3.27
CA LEU A 30 6.39 9.05 -2.32
C LEU A 30 5.51 10.03 -1.54
N ASP A 31 4.20 9.82 -1.54
CA ASP A 31 3.29 10.53 -0.65
C ASP A 31 3.30 9.88 0.73
N GLU A 32 4.22 10.34 1.58
CA GLU A 32 4.48 9.79 2.92
C GLU A 32 3.23 9.82 3.82
N GLU A 33 2.47 10.92 3.82
CA GLU A 33 1.24 11.01 4.62
C GLU A 33 0.21 9.96 4.22
N LYS A 34 0.05 9.73 2.92
CA LYS A 34 -0.85 8.69 2.41
C LYS A 34 -0.31 7.30 2.69
N TYR A 35 1.00 7.12 2.59
CA TYR A 35 1.68 5.85 2.89
C TYR A 35 1.48 5.44 4.35
N ASP A 36 1.72 6.34 5.29
CA ASP A 36 1.52 6.10 6.72
C ASP A 36 0.06 5.75 7.03
N LEU A 37 -0.88 6.44 6.39
CA LEU A 37 -2.30 6.18 6.57
C LEU A 37 -2.71 4.80 6.05
N ILE A 38 -2.08 4.32 4.96
CA ILE A 38 -2.25 2.97 4.43
C ILE A 38 -1.72 1.94 5.43
N LEU A 39 -0.54 2.15 6.01
CA LEU A 39 0.00 1.24 7.02
C LEU A 39 -0.90 1.17 8.27
N GLU A 40 -1.41 2.30 8.76
CA GLU A 40 -2.38 2.32 9.87
C GLU A 40 -3.65 1.54 9.50
N ALA A 41 -4.11 1.65 8.25
CA ALA A 41 -5.26 0.90 7.78
C ALA A 41 -4.99 -0.61 7.76
N ILE A 42 -3.81 -1.04 7.30
CA ILE A 42 -3.44 -2.46 7.32
C ILE A 42 -3.47 -3.01 8.75
N GLU A 43 -2.91 -2.30 9.74
CA GLU A 43 -2.93 -2.75 11.14
C GLU A 43 -4.36 -2.91 11.69
N VAL A 44 -5.27 -1.99 11.35
CA VAL A 44 -6.69 -2.11 11.71
C VAL A 44 -7.33 -3.33 11.05
N LEU A 45 -7.01 -3.61 9.79
CA LEU A 45 -7.57 -4.75 9.05
C LEU A 45 -6.97 -6.09 9.51
N LYS A 46 -5.70 -6.11 9.89
CA LYS A 46 -5.01 -7.27 10.47
C LYS A 46 -5.75 -7.75 11.72
N GLU A 47 -6.03 -6.84 12.66
CA GLU A 47 -6.82 -7.19 13.85
C GLU A 47 -8.26 -7.59 13.51
N ALA A 48 -8.88 -6.96 12.51
CA ALA A 48 -10.26 -7.26 12.11
C ALA A 48 -10.41 -8.63 11.42
N TYR A 49 -9.36 -9.10 10.71
CA TYR A 49 -9.40 -10.31 9.91
C TYR A 49 -8.55 -11.47 10.44
N LYS A 50 -7.80 -11.32 11.53
CA LYS A 50 -6.91 -12.37 12.08
C LYS A 50 -7.55 -13.76 12.28
N ASP A 51 -8.84 -13.81 12.61
CA ASP A 51 -9.59 -15.04 12.88
C ASP A 51 -10.60 -15.35 11.75
N GLN A 52 -10.50 -14.68 10.61
CA GLN A 52 -11.42 -14.82 9.48
C GLN A 52 -10.76 -15.61 8.36
N GLU A 53 -11.47 -16.60 7.81
CA GLU A 53 -10.98 -17.39 6.67
C GLU A 53 -11.00 -16.61 5.34
N TYR A 54 -11.65 -15.45 5.32
CA TYR A 54 -11.88 -14.68 4.09
C TYR A 54 -11.68 -13.19 4.32
N ILE A 55 -11.06 -12.55 3.35
CA ILE A 55 -11.00 -11.09 3.24
C ILE A 55 -11.95 -10.57 2.15
N PRO A 56 -12.40 -9.31 2.23
CA PRO A 56 -13.20 -8.70 1.17
C PRO A 56 -12.49 -8.72 -0.17
N LYS A 57 -13.23 -8.99 -1.25
CA LYS A 57 -12.69 -9.00 -2.63
C LYS A 57 -11.97 -7.70 -3.02
N LYS A 58 -12.45 -6.56 -2.53
CA LYS A 58 -11.80 -5.26 -2.76
C LYS A 58 -10.41 -5.20 -2.14
N LEU A 59 -10.23 -5.77 -0.95
CA LEU A 59 -8.94 -5.84 -0.26
C LEU A 59 -7.98 -6.76 -1.01
N ALA A 60 -8.45 -7.94 -1.40
CA ALA A 60 -7.67 -8.89 -2.20
C ALA A 60 -7.19 -8.27 -3.52
N LEU A 61 -8.03 -7.47 -4.18
CA LEU A 61 -7.68 -6.76 -5.42
C LEU A 61 -6.57 -5.72 -5.20
N ALA A 62 -6.61 -4.99 -4.08
CA ALA A 62 -5.60 -3.97 -3.75
C ALA A 62 -4.23 -4.57 -3.42
N PHE A 63 -4.20 -5.82 -2.98
CA PHE A 63 -2.98 -6.52 -2.55
C PHE A 63 -2.38 -7.45 -3.61
N LEU A 64 -3.16 -7.84 -4.63
CA LEU A 64 -2.76 -8.82 -5.64
C LEU A 64 -1.43 -8.47 -6.35
N ASP A 65 -1.10 -7.19 -6.47
CA ASP A 65 0.03 -6.72 -7.27
C ASP A 65 0.94 -5.74 -6.51
N VAL A 66 0.84 -5.75 -5.17
CA VAL A 66 1.52 -4.79 -4.29
C VAL A 66 3.05 -4.83 -4.40
N SER A 67 3.62 -5.97 -4.78
CA SER A 67 5.05 -6.12 -5.03
C SER A 67 5.51 -5.45 -6.34
N ASN A 68 4.64 -5.36 -7.35
CA ASN A 68 4.96 -4.72 -8.63
C ASN A 68 4.72 -3.20 -8.61
N TYR A 69 4.10 -2.69 -7.55
CA TYR A 69 3.74 -1.28 -7.41
C TYR A 69 4.94 -0.34 -7.28
N PHE A 70 6.06 -0.85 -6.78
CA PHE A 70 7.26 -0.06 -6.47
C PHE A 70 8.42 -0.34 -7.44
N ILE A 71 8.17 -1.04 -8.55
CA ILE A 71 9.18 -1.30 -9.58
C ILE A 71 9.17 -0.15 -10.60
N PHE A 72 10.24 0.65 -10.60
CA PHE A 72 10.42 1.80 -11.49
C PHE A 72 11.72 1.68 -12.29
N GLY A 73 11.86 2.49 -13.34
CA GLY A 73 13.12 2.54 -14.09
C GLY A 73 14.19 3.32 -13.34
N ASP A 74 15.45 2.87 -13.45
CA ASP A 74 16.62 3.38 -12.72
C ASP A 74 16.87 4.91 -12.83
N GLU A 75 16.25 5.61 -13.79
CA GLU A 75 16.41 7.06 -13.99
C GLU A 75 15.20 7.91 -13.54
N TRP A 76 14.22 7.32 -12.85
CA TRP A 76 13.00 8.05 -12.48
C TRP A 76 13.18 8.99 -11.29
N TYR A 77 14.03 8.60 -10.35
CA TYR A 77 14.25 9.28 -9.09
C TYR A 77 15.75 9.29 -8.76
N PRO A 78 16.24 10.27 -7.99
CA PRO A 78 17.57 10.22 -7.39
C PRO A 78 17.71 8.97 -6.51
N GLU A 79 18.94 8.46 -6.36
CA GLU A 79 19.26 7.25 -5.58
C GLU A 79 18.63 7.26 -4.17
N GLU A 80 18.75 8.35 -3.42
CA GLU A 80 18.17 8.47 -2.07
C GLU A 80 16.63 8.33 -2.07
N GLU A 81 15.96 8.82 -3.11
CA GLU A 81 14.50 8.71 -3.23
C GLU A 81 14.10 7.32 -3.72
N GLN A 82 14.91 6.68 -4.57
CA GLN A 82 14.71 5.28 -4.97
C GLN A 82 14.79 4.34 -3.77
N GLU A 83 15.82 4.49 -2.94
CA GLU A 83 15.98 3.69 -1.72
C GLU A 83 14.74 3.82 -0.81
N LYS A 84 14.23 5.04 -0.61
CA LYS A 84 13.00 5.26 0.18
C LYS A 84 11.78 4.58 -0.40
N ILE A 85 11.60 4.68 -1.72
CA ILE A 85 10.47 4.07 -2.44
C ILE A 85 10.55 2.54 -2.37
N GLU A 86 11.74 1.97 -2.52
CA GLU A 86 11.99 0.53 -2.41
C GLU A 86 11.72 0.02 -0.98
N ASP A 87 12.24 0.70 0.03
CA ASP A 87 12.00 0.38 1.44
C ASP A 87 10.50 0.44 1.77
N ALA A 88 9.80 1.48 1.31
CA ALA A 88 8.36 1.63 1.48
C ALA A 88 7.58 0.48 0.80
N GLY A 89 8.01 0.07 -0.39
CA GLY A 89 7.46 -1.07 -1.10
C GLY A 89 7.65 -2.38 -0.33
N HIS A 90 8.85 -2.65 0.18
CA HIS A 90 9.15 -3.83 0.97
C HIS A 90 8.34 -3.88 2.28
N GLN A 91 8.27 -2.77 3.00
CA GLN A 91 7.46 -2.66 4.22
C GLN A 91 5.97 -2.90 3.94
N LEU A 92 5.45 -2.38 2.84
CA LEU A 92 4.05 -2.58 2.47
C LEU A 92 3.75 -4.04 2.12
N VAL A 93 4.64 -4.69 1.36
CA VAL A 93 4.52 -6.13 1.04
C VAL A 93 4.52 -6.95 2.33
N GLN A 94 5.44 -6.68 3.25
CA GLN A 94 5.50 -7.38 4.53
C GLN A 94 4.20 -7.19 5.34
N ALA A 95 3.69 -5.97 5.43
CA ALA A 95 2.47 -5.69 6.19
C ALA A 95 1.25 -6.42 5.59
N VAL A 96 1.19 -6.51 4.25
CA VAL A 96 0.16 -7.28 3.54
C VAL A 96 0.29 -8.78 3.80
N ASP A 97 1.49 -9.33 3.71
CA ASP A 97 1.75 -10.75 3.97
C ASP A 97 1.34 -11.13 5.41
N GLU A 98 1.65 -10.27 6.39
CA GLU A 98 1.26 -10.45 7.79
C GLU A 98 -0.26 -10.37 8.03
N LEU A 99 -1.00 -9.63 7.20
CA LEU A 99 -2.46 -9.58 7.25
C LEU A 99 -3.09 -10.84 6.66
N LEU A 100 -2.47 -11.40 5.62
CA LEU A 100 -2.96 -12.58 4.89
C LEU A 100 -2.51 -13.92 5.51
N SER A 101 -1.60 -13.89 6.49
CA SER A 101 -1.06 -15.05 7.21
C SER A 101 -1.95 -15.48 8.36
#